data_AF-A0A2V2N1J7-F1
#
_entry.id   AF-A0A2V2N1J7-F1
#
_cell.length_a   1.000
_cell.length_b   1.000
_cell.length_c   1.000
_cell.angle_alpha   90.00
_cell.angle_beta   90.00
_cell.angle_gamma   90.00
#
_symmetry.space_group_name_H-M   'P 1'
#
loop_
_entity.id
_entity.type
_entity.pdbx_description
1 polymer ?
#
loop_
_entity_poly.entity_id
_entity_poly.type
_entity_poly.pdbx_seq_one_letter_code
_entity_poly.pdbx_strand_id
1 'polypeptide(L)'
;MKVGVMALNVLKNLIKGPATIRYPYQPAKVTPVTRGHLVINIENCIFCGLCRMHCPADAIEVNKQERTWQLNQFQCIICGNCVSYCPKDCLSIKQTYLPPSASATYVTITGPEPETKENP
;
A
#
# COMPACT_ATOMS: atom_id res chain seq x y z
N MET A 1 15.64 -33.84 31.56
CA MET A 1 14.69 -33.23 30.60
C MET A 1 13.28 -33.39 31.16
N LYS A 2 12.62 -32.32 31.65
CA LYS A 2 11.40 -32.42 32.48
C LYS A 2 10.14 -32.71 31.63
N VAL A 3 9.88 -33.99 31.36
CA VAL A 3 8.71 -34.48 30.58
C VAL A 3 7.37 -33.93 31.09
N GLY A 4 7.23 -33.70 32.41
CA GLY A 4 5.98 -33.20 33.01
C GLY A 4 5.55 -31.78 32.59
N VAL A 5 6.50 -30.89 32.28
CA VAL A 5 6.16 -29.49 31.90
C VAL A 5 5.59 -29.44 30.48
N MET A 6 6.09 -30.26 29.58
CA MET A 6 5.58 -30.39 28.20
C MET A 6 4.15 -30.92 28.20
N ALA A 7 3.87 -32.00 28.94
CA ALA A 7 2.52 -32.58 29.00
C ALA A 7 1.47 -31.58 29.54
N LEU A 8 1.82 -30.83 30.59
CA LEU A 8 0.94 -29.78 31.13
C LEU A 8 0.69 -28.65 30.13
N ASN A 9 1.71 -28.24 29.38
CA ASN A 9 1.57 -27.20 28.36
C ASN A 9 0.71 -27.68 27.18
N VAL A 10 0.85 -28.94 26.76
CA VAL A 10 0.01 -29.53 25.71
C VAL A 10 -1.46 -29.53 26.13
N LEU A 11 -1.77 -30.01 27.34
CA LEU A 11 -3.15 -30.02 27.85
C LEU A 11 -3.73 -28.60 27.95
N LYS A 12 -2.94 -27.64 28.44
CA LYS A 12 -3.34 -26.23 28.55
C LYS A 12 -3.64 -25.59 27.18
N ASN A 13 -2.87 -25.93 26.15
CA ASN A 13 -3.07 -25.42 24.80
C ASN A 13 -4.29 -26.02 24.11
N LEU A 14 -4.61 -27.30 24.36
CA LEU A 14 -5.85 -27.93 23.84
C LEU A 14 -7.11 -27.22 24.35
N ILE A 15 -7.13 -26.85 25.64
CA ILE A 15 -8.26 -26.15 26.27
C ILE A 15 -8.39 -24.70 25.77
N LYS A 16 -7.27 -23.99 25.57
CA LYS A 16 -7.26 -22.59 25.12
C LYS A 16 -7.64 -22.39 23.65
N GLY A 17 -7.73 -23.46 22.88
CA GLY A 17 -8.04 -23.42 21.46
C GLY A 17 -6.87 -22.92 20.60
N PRO A 18 -7.06 -22.87 19.27
CA PRO A 18 -6.02 -22.48 18.35
C PRO A 18 -5.73 -20.97 18.43
N ALA A 19 -4.45 -20.59 18.39
CA ALA A 19 -4.03 -19.19 18.32
C ALA A 19 -4.23 -18.54 16.93
N THR A 20 -4.83 -19.26 15.99
CA THR A 20 -5.01 -18.84 14.59
C THR A 20 -6.36 -18.17 14.35
N ILE A 21 -6.43 -17.33 13.32
CA ILE A 21 -7.68 -16.80 12.77
C ILE A 21 -8.12 -17.63 11.57
N ARG A 22 -9.43 -17.78 11.35
CA ARG A 22 -9.96 -18.56 10.22
C ARG A 22 -10.12 -17.70 8.96
N TYR A 23 -9.01 -17.26 8.36
CA TYR A 23 -9.03 -16.61 7.05
C TYR A 23 -9.46 -17.63 5.97
N PRO A 24 -10.31 -17.27 4.98
CA PRO A 24 -10.91 -15.96 4.71
C PRO A 24 -12.26 -15.71 5.39
N TYR A 25 -12.81 -16.65 6.16
CA TYR A 25 -14.11 -16.49 6.86
C TYR A 25 -14.10 -15.37 7.90
N GLN A 26 -12.95 -15.12 8.52
CA GLN A 26 -12.70 -13.96 9.38
C GLN A 26 -11.62 -13.08 8.73
N PRO A 27 -11.78 -11.74 8.77
CA PRO A 27 -10.82 -10.84 8.16
C PRO A 27 -9.48 -10.88 8.90
N ALA A 28 -8.41 -10.59 8.17
CA ALA A 28 -7.08 -10.45 8.75
C ALA A 28 -7.04 -9.28 9.76
N LYS A 29 -6.21 -9.42 10.80
CA LYS A 29 -5.99 -8.35 11.79
C LYS A 29 -5.20 -7.20 11.14
N VAL A 30 -5.84 -6.04 11.02
CA VAL A 30 -5.19 -4.81 10.55
C VAL A 30 -4.75 -3.98 11.75
N THR A 31 -3.55 -3.40 11.67
CA THR A 31 -2.99 -2.54 12.72
C THR A 31 -2.74 -1.13 12.18
N PRO A 32 -2.58 -0.11 13.05
CA PRO A 32 -2.32 1.26 12.61
C PRO A 32 -1.09 1.43 11.71
N VAL A 33 -0.09 0.55 11.85
CA VAL A 33 1.17 0.58 11.09
C VAL A 33 1.15 -0.31 9.85
N THR A 34 0.03 -1.01 9.58
CA THR A 34 -0.10 -1.91 8.44
C THR A 34 0.04 -1.15 7.13
N ARG A 35 0.96 -1.60 6.27
CA ARG A 35 1.17 -1.03 4.94
C ARG A 35 0.47 -1.91 3.90
N GLY A 36 -0.68 -1.46 3.42
CA GLY A 36 -1.50 -2.17 2.44
C GLY A 36 -1.14 -1.78 1.01
N HIS A 37 -1.72 -0.71 0.48
CA HIS A 37 -1.44 -0.25 -0.89
C HIS A 37 -1.35 1.27 -0.98
N LEU A 38 -0.68 1.75 -2.04
CA LEU A 38 -0.48 3.16 -2.31
C LEU A 38 -1.72 3.75 -2.97
N VAL A 39 -2.18 4.90 -2.47
CA VAL A 39 -3.27 5.69 -3.03
C VAL A 39 -2.78 7.11 -3.26
N ILE A 40 -3.23 7.72 -4.36
CA ILE A 40 -2.94 9.10 -4.73
C ILE A 40 -4.23 9.93 -4.72
N ASN A 41 -4.17 11.12 -4.15
CA ASN A 41 -5.11 12.19 -4.41
C ASN A 41 -4.58 13.01 -5.61
N ILE A 42 -5.12 12.72 -6.80
CA ILE A 42 -4.57 13.29 -8.04
C ILE A 42 -4.81 14.80 -8.18
N GLU A 43 -5.85 15.34 -7.54
CA GLU A 43 -6.19 16.78 -7.59
C GLU A 43 -5.07 17.65 -7.04
N ASN A 44 -4.38 17.15 -5.99
CA ASN A 44 -3.27 17.84 -5.35
C ASN A 44 -1.91 17.57 -6.02
N CYS A 45 -1.87 16.65 -6.99
CA CYS A 45 -0.63 16.24 -7.65
C CYS A 45 -0.18 17.29 -8.66
N ILE A 46 1.08 17.74 -8.53
CA ILE A 46 1.71 18.69 -9.47
C ILE A 46 2.60 17.99 -10.52
N PHE A 47 2.55 16.67 -10.60
CA PHE A 47 3.33 15.85 -11.54
C PHE A 47 4.84 16.17 -11.52
N CYS A 48 5.41 16.37 -10.33
CA CYS A 48 6.83 16.71 -10.17
C CYS A 48 7.80 15.54 -10.40
N GLY A 49 7.32 14.29 -10.35
CA GLY A 49 8.15 13.10 -10.57
C GLY A 49 9.06 12.68 -9.40
N LEU A 50 9.08 13.39 -8.27
CA LEU A 50 9.91 13.01 -7.10
C LEU A 50 9.57 11.62 -6.57
N CYS A 51 8.30 11.24 -6.58
CA CYS A 51 7.85 9.91 -6.16
C CYS A 51 8.42 8.79 -7.04
N ARG A 52 8.61 9.04 -8.34
CA ARG A 52 9.32 8.15 -9.26
C ARG A 52 10.80 8.08 -8.93
N MET A 53 11.48 9.23 -8.80
CA MET A 53 12.92 9.27 -8.54
C MET A 53 13.33 8.60 -7.23
N HIS A 54 12.48 8.65 -6.20
CA HIS A 54 12.74 8.02 -4.90
C HIS A 54 12.17 6.59 -4.78
N CYS A 55 11.59 6.04 -5.86
CA CYS A 55 11.07 4.68 -5.86
C CYS A 55 12.25 3.69 -5.99
N PRO A 56 12.58 2.89 -4.96
CA PRO A 56 13.70 1.93 -5.07
C PRO A 56 13.41 0.76 -6.00
N ALA A 57 12.15 0.60 -6.41
CA ALA A 57 11.71 -0.49 -7.27
C ALA A 57 11.28 0.01 -8.66
N ASP A 58 11.43 1.30 -9.00
CA ASP A 58 10.99 1.85 -10.29
C ASP A 58 9.53 1.51 -10.66
N ALA A 59 8.64 1.47 -9.67
CA ALA A 59 7.25 1.06 -9.85
C ALA A 59 6.31 2.19 -10.27
N ILE A 60 6.78 3.44 -10.31
CA ILE A 60 5.95 4.63 -10.55
C ILE A 60 6.41 5.33 -11.82
N GLU A 61 5.48 5.58 -12.73
CA GLU A 61 5.69 6.41 -13.91
C GLU A 61 4.87 7.71 -13.80
N VAL A 62 5.47 8.83 -14.20
CA VAL A 62 4.84 10.15 -14.13
C VAL A 62 5.10 10.88 -15.43
N ASN A 63 4.03 11.27 -16.13
CA ASN A 63 4.09 12.11 -17.31
C ASN A 63 3.50 13.48 -16.97
N LYS A 64 4.31 14.53 -17.07
CA LYS A 64 3.90 15.90 -16.71
C LYS A 64 3.05 16.54 -17.81
N GLN A 65 3.34 16.23 -19.07
CA GLN A 65 2.65 16.75 -20.24
C GLN A 65 1.24 16.19 -20.34
N GLU A 66 1.11 14.87 -20.20
CA GLU A 66 -0.18 14.16 -20.21
C GLU A 66 -0.89 14.22 -18.86
N ARG A 67 -0.23 14.74 -17.82
CA ARG A 67 -0.73 14.78 -16.44
C ARG A 67 -1.20 13.40 -15.98
N THR A 68 -0.43 12.37 -16.31
CA THR A 68 -0.71 10.99 -15.91
C THR A 68 0.25 10.55 -14.81
N TRP A 69 -0.30 9.84 -13.84
CA TRP A 69 0.44 9.12 -12.82
C TRP A 69 0.07 7.65 -12.91
N GLN A 70 1.07 6.79 -13.03
CA GLN A 70 0.89 5.36 -13.17
C GLN A 70 1.68 4.60 -12.10
N LEU A 71 1.05 3.58 -11.51
CA LEU A 71 1.67 2.66 -10.56
C LEU A 71 1.57 1.23 -11.07
N ASN A 72 2.72 0.55 -11.17
CA ASN A 72 2.79 -0.89 -11.29
C ASN A 72 2.66 -1.53 -9.90
N GLN A 73 1.49 -2.12 -9.62
CA GLN A 73 1.21 -2.70 -8.31
C GLN A 73 2.05 -3.95 -8.01
N PHE A 74 2.50 -4.67 -9.03
CA PHE A 74 3.31 -5.89 -8.87
C PHE A 74 4.77 -5.59 -8.52
N GLN A 75 5.25 -4.42 -8.93
CA GLN A 75 6.62 -3.99 -8.72
C GLN A 75 6.76 -3.15 -7.43
N CYS A 76 5.67 -2.56 -6.94
CA CYS A 76 5.67 -1.78 -5.73
C CYS A 76 5.96 -2.63 -4.48
N ILE A 77 7.06 -2.33 -3.79
CA ILE A 77 7.45 -2.99 -2.52
C ILE A 77 6.89 -2.30 -1.27
N ILE A 78 6.00 -1.30 -1.44
CA ILE A 78 5.28 -0.60 -0.36
C ILE A 78 6.23 -0.05 0.73
N CYS A 79 7.38 0.51 0.29
CA CYS A 79 8.40 1.05 1.18
C CYS A 79 7.98 2.37 1.87
N GLY A 80 7.17 3.19 1.18
CA GLY A 80 6.67 4.47 1.68
C GLY A 80 7.51 5.70 1.31
N ASN A 81 8.64 5.56 0.61
CA ASN A 81 9.47 6.69 0.21
C ASN A 81 8.69 7.73 -0.63
N CYS A 82 7.86 7.26 -1.55
CA CYS A 82 7.04 8.15 -2.38
C CYS A 82 6.07 9.01 -1.55
N VAL A 83 5.63 8.54 -0.38
CA VAL A 83 4.79 9.31 0.56
C VAL A 83 5.66 10.33 1.29
N SER A 84 6.80 9.91 1.84
CA SER A 84 7.68 10.79 2.63
C SER A 84 8.32 11.92 1.82
N TYR A 85 8.59 11.71 0.53
CA TYR A 85 9.22 12.71 -0.34
C TYR A 85 8.21 13.51 -1.17
N CYS A 86 6.90 13.29 -1.01
CA CYS A 86 5.90 14.05 -1.76
C CYS A 86 5.77 15.46 -1.16
N PRO A 87 6.12 16.55 -1.89
CA PRO A 87 6.04 17.91 -1.34
C PRO A 87 4.59 18.42 -1.18
N LYS A 88 3.61 17.71 -1.75
CA LYS A 88 2.19 18.06 -1.71
C LYS A 88 1.38 17.12 -0.82
N ASP A 89 2.03 16.14 -0.18
CA ASP A 89 1.40 15.11 0.65
C ASP A 89 0.17 14.46 0.00
N CYS A 90 0.21 14.30 -1.33
CA CYS A 90 -0.91 13.75 -2.09
C CYS A 90 -0.91 12.22 -2.18
N LEU A 91 0.13 11.57 -1.65
CA LEU A 91 0.29 10.12 -1.64
C LEU A 91 0.09 9.59 -0.22
N SER A 92 -0.60 8.46 -0.08
CA SER A 92 -0.82 7.81 1.21
C SER A 92 -0.86 6.29 1.09
N ILE A 93 -0.48 5.58 2.15
CA ILE A 93 -0.61 4.12 2.23
C ILE A 93 -1.89 3.78 2.98
N LYS A 94 -2.84 3.13 2.30
CA LYS A 94 -4.02 2.53 2.95
C LYS A 94 -3.61 1.26 3.67
N GLN A 95 -4.26 0.97 4.79
CA GLN A 95 -4.01 -0.23 5.60
C GLN A 95 -4.69 -1.49 5.05
N THR A 96 -5.43 -1.38 3.95
CA THR A 96 -6.14 -2.47 3.31
C THR A 96 -5.25 -3.14 2.26
N TYR A 97 -5.15 -4.47 2.30
CA TYR A 97 -4.44 -5.23 1.26
C TYR A 97 -5.28 -5.29 -0.03
N LEU A 98 -4.59 -5.30 -1.17
CA LEU A 98 -5.22 -5.56 -2.45
C LEU A 98 -5.53 -7.05 -2.60
N PRO A 99 -6.61 -7.41 -3.34
CA PRO A 99 -6.85 -8.80 -3.67
C PRO A 99 -5.70 -9.34 -4.55
N PRO A 100 -5.44 -10.66 -4.50
CA PRO A 100 -4.48 -11.27 -5.40
C PRO A 100 -4.93 -11.09 -6.85
N SER A 101 -3.97 -10.80 -7.74
CA SER A 101 -4.18 -10.72 -9.19
C SER A 101 -3.24 -11.69 -9.89
N ALA A 102 -3.68 -12.30 -10.98
CA ALA A 102 -2.89 -13.25 -11.75
C ALA A 102 -1.93 -12.57 -12.74
N SER A 103 -2.17 -11.30 -13.09
CA SER A 103 -1.44 -10.56 -14.10
C SER A 103 -1.06 -9.15 -13.64
N ALA A 104 0.03 -8.63 -14.19
CA ALA A 104 0.54 -7.30 -13.87
C ALA A 104 -0.56 -6.24 -13.99
N THR A 105 -0.84 -5.57 -12.86
CA THR A 105 -1.90 -4.57 -12.74
C THR A 105 -1.28 -3.18 -12.66
N TYR A 106 -1.67 -2.31 -13.59
CA TYR A 106 -1.24 -0.93 -13.66
C TYR A 106 -2.42 -0.02 -13.33
N VAL A 107 -2.24 0.86 -12.35
CA VAL A 107 -3.22 1.89 -12.03
C VAL A 107 -2.73 3.18 -12.65
N THR A 108 -3.41 3.63 -13.70
CA THR A 108 -3.17 4.92 -14.33
C THR A 108 -4.28 5.89 -13.93
N ILE A 109 -3.91 7.04 -13.40
CA ILE A 109 -4.83 8.11 -13.02
C ILE A 109 -4.37 9.39 -13.73
N THR A 110 -5.30 10.02 -14.44
CA THR A 110 -5.08 11.30 -15.11
C THR A 110 -5.55 12.43 -14.20
N GLY A 111 -4.77 13.50 -14.11
CA GLY A 111 -5.12 14.68 -13.33
C GLY A 111 -6.19 15.55 -14.00
N PRO A 112 -6.81 16.46 -13.24
CA PRO A 112 -7.75 17.42 -13.79
C PRO A 112 -7.07 18.31 -14.84
N GLU A 113 -7.83 18.78 -15.82
CA GLU A 113 -7.37 19.79 -16.78
C GLU A 113 -6.86 21.03 -16.03
N PRO A 114 -5.80 21.70 -16.52
CA PRO A 114 -5.33 22.91 -15.88
C PRO A 114 -6.42 23.98 -15.95
N GLU A 115 -6.82 24.51 -14.80
CA GLU A 115 -7.70 25.67 -14.75
C GLU A 115 -7.04 26.81 -15.55
N THR A 116 -7.64 27.19 -16.68
CA THR A 116 -7.28 28.39 -17.42
C THR A 116 -7.50 29.56 -16.49
N LYS A 117 -6.41 30.14 -15.99
CA LYS A 117 -6.46 31.44 -15.32
C LYS A 117 -6.85 32.45 -16.39
N GLU A 118 -8.14 32.76 -16.51
CA GLU A 118 -8.57 34.05 -17.07
C GLU A 118 -7.95 35.12 -16.16
N ASN A 119 -6.84 35.69 -16.64
CA ASN A 119 -6.25 36.87 -16.03
C ASN A 119 -7.25 38.02 -16.20
N PRO A 120 -7.60 38.75 -15.12
CA PRO A 120 -8.27 40.05 -15.26
C PRO A 120 -7.38 41.08 -15.98
#